data_AF-A1HND5-F1
#
_entry.id   AF-A1HND5-F1
#
_cell.length_a   1.000
_cell.length_b   1.000
_cell.length_c   1.000
_cell.angle_alpha   90.00
_cell.angle_beta   90.00
_cell.angle_gamma   90.00
#
_symmetry.space_group_name_H-M   'P 1'
#
loop_
_entity.id
_entity.type
_entity.pdbx_description
1 polymer ?
#
loop_
_entity_poly.entity_id
_entity_poly.type
_entity_poly.pdbx_seq_one_letter_code
_entity_poly.pdbx_strand_id
1 'polypeptide(L)'
;MLRYTGHPFVDVGIAVMESLLRPKECHAFTRKDLKFAADWLIRIYERKDLRGYLTVHFPNSGWCNPTIKEAKKEEYIKKVLFSYDAPPLEPERSCAFCSNKAQLLADRQHIPLLTGATVLVTAPGGVAGLPVCGYCLMAVQFYPLGTKKVDGRPLFWWTVEPELTFALVSNTFGEFRQSLAVTEDKVINFKWPYTRLMEDARRVLEEYDLMGEDKPLADCIGYHVTNYGSEPDFEQYHIPKELLEFWRDLKFAPEAVRLVHSQIEKKSWEAEKEKGGGKKQKAKQGNQSGEHIVSRRNFYYEALGRAFKERDWKKEVRNIVTRFYLNTEQENLHLNNFQLCEMFLQRVGGMEKQRLDIIRDISDRIIEVLVLGNNDVRWLNDLYNREMLPQEFLRYLVRVQKELSRFGKPISYDSILLMFDMASEDDANIKDAYLIRSLMLIRMFERVVKEKQDLLEKMSDSESDGR
;
A
#
# COMPACT_ATOMS: atom_id res chain seq x y z
N MET A 1 20.76 8.59 -24.30
CA MET A 1 19.92 9.59 -23.58
C MET A 1 19.13 8.86 -22.51
N LEU A 2 18.90 9.49 -21.36
CA LEU A 2 18.13 8.93 -20.25
C LEU A 2 16.63 9.04 -20.57
N ARG A 3 15.87 7.99 -20.25
CA ARG A 3 14.39 7.94 -20.34
C ARG A 3 13.88 6.84 -19.44
N TYR A 4 12.66 6.96 -18.93
CA TYR A 4 11.97 5.86 -18.26
C TYR A 4 11.94 4.63 -19.17
N THR A 5 12.22 3.47 -18.56
CA THR A 5 12.48 2.20 -19.25
C THR A 5 11.45 1.12 -18.94
N GLY A 6 10.62 1.32 -17.93
CA GLY A 6 9.74 0.27 -17.39
C GLY A 6 10.47 -0.68 -16.44
N HIS A 7 11.73 -0.41 -16.08
CA HIS A 7 12.50 -1.24 -15.15
C HIS A 7 12.63 -0.56 -13.78
N PRO A 8 12.17 -1.19 -12.68
CA PRO A 8 12.05 -0.54 -11.37
C PRO A 8 13.33 0.15 -10.86
N PHE A 9 14.46 -0.55 -10.89
CA PHE A 9 15.73 0.01 -10.41
C PHE A 9 16.26 1.16 -11.25
N VAL A 10 15.96 1.17 -12.55
CA VAL A 10 16.40 2.24 -13.46
C VAL A 10 15.48 3.44 -13.29
N ASP A 11 14.16 3.22 -13.33
CA ASP A 11 13.15 4.27 -13.31
C ASP A 11 13.12 5.04 -11.98
N VAL A 12 13.30 4.36 -10.85
CA VAL A 12 13.45 5.02 -9.54
C VAL A 12 14.71 5.87 -9.50
N GLY A 13 15.81 5.34 -10.06
CA GLY A 13 17.05 6.09 -10.23
C GLY A 13 16.87 7.35 -11.07
N ILE A 14 16.16 7.25 -12.19
CA ILE A 14 15.81 8.38 -13.04
C ILE A 14 14.97 9.40 -12.27
N ALA A 15 13.93 8.96 -11.56
CA ALA A 15 13.07 9.84 -10.77
C ALA A 15 13.85 10.61 -9.69
N VAL A 16 14.81 9.96 -9.01
CA VAL A 16 15.72 10.64 -8.07
C VAL A 16 16.55 11.70 -8.79
N MET A 17 17.11 11.37 -9.96
CA MET A 17 17.91 12.32 -10.74
C MET A 17 17.09 13.51 -11.22
N GLU A 18 15.86 13.30 -11.69
CA GLU A 18 14.91 14.37 -12.03
C GLU A 18 14.57 15.24 -10.84
N SER A 19 14.33 14.64 -9.67
CA SER A 19 14.06 15.37 -8.44
C SER A 19 15.26 16.24 -8.02
N LEU A 20 16.49 15.73 -8.21
CA LEU A 20 17.73 16.46 -7.94
C LEU A 20 17.99 17.60 -8.93
N LEU A 21 17.68 17.40 -10.22
CA LEU A 21 18.02 18.30 -11.33
C LEU A 21 16.85 19.19 -11.77
N ARG A 22 15.77 19.25 -10.98
CA ARG A 22 14.59 20.07 -11.29
C ARG A 22 14.98 21.52 -11.62
N PRO A 23 14.27 22.16 -12.56
CA PRO A 23 13.02 21.70 -13.20
C PRO A 23 13.21 20.83 -14.47
N LYS A 24 14.42 20.31 -14.76
CA LYS A 24 14.67 19.54 -15.98
C LYS A 24 14.09 18.12 -15.90
N GLU A 25 13.47 17.68 -16.98
CA GLU A 25 13.10 16.27 -17.21
C GLU A 25 14.30 15.46 -17.71
N CYS A 26 14.26 14.13 -17.55
CA CYS A 26 15.39 13.24 -17.80
C CYS A 26 15.92 13.26 -19.23
N HIS A 27 15.04 13.48 -20.22
CA HIS A 27 15.42 13.60 -21.62
C HIS A 27 16.18 14.90 -21.91
N ALA A 28 16.01 15.94 -21.08
CA ALA A 28 16.66 17.24 -21.24
C ALA A 28 18.04 17.32 -20.56
N PHE A 29 18.49 16.25 -19.91
CA PHE A 29 19.78 16.24 -19.21
C PHE A 29 20.96 16.35 -20.17
N THR A 30 21.80 17.35 -19.91
CA THR A 30 23.07 17.53 -20.61
C THR A 30 24.19 16.76 -19.92
N ARG A 31 25.33 16.60 -20.59
CA ARG A 31 26.54 16.00 -19.96
C ARG A 31 26.99 16.76 -18.72
N LYS A 32 26.80 18.09 -18.68
CA LYS A 32 27.13 18.90 -17.50
C LYS A 32 26.21 18.54 -16.31
N ASP A 33 24.93 18.32 -16.58
CA ASP A 33 23.96 17.91 -15.56
C ASP A 33 24.30 16.51 -15.00
N LEU A 34 24.65 15.56 -15.88
CA LEU A 34 25.05 14.22 -15.46
C LEU A 34 26.35 14.24 -14.64
N LYS A 35 27.33 15.05 -15.05
CA LYS A 35 28.56 15.23 -14.26
C LYS A 35 28.27 15.83 -12.89
N PHE A 36 27.44 16.86 -12.82
CA PHE A 36 27.02 17.46 -11.54
C PHE A 36 26.33 16.44 -10.64
N ALA A 37 25.39 15.65 -11.19
CA ALA A 37 24.71 14.62 -10.43
C ALA A 37 25.70 13.55 -9.92
N ALA A 38 26.62 13.09 -10.77
CA ALA A 38 27.65 12.13 -10.38
C ALA A 38 28.54 12.66 -9.24
N ASP A 39 29.05 13.89 -9.38
CA ASP A 39 29.90 14.53 -8.37
C ASP A 39 29.12 14.72 -7.04
N TRP A 40 27.82 15.02 -7.12
CA TRP A 40 26.94 15.09 -5.95
C TRP A 40 26.78 13.71 -5.28
N LEU A 41 26.52 12.66 -6.06
CA LEU A 41 26.31 11.31 -5.52
C LEU A 41 27.55 10.78 -4.80
N ILE A 42 28.74 11.04 -5.36
CA ILE A 42 30.02 10.67 -4.73
C ILE A 42 30.10 11.25 -3.31
N ARG A 43 29.84 12.57 -3.15
CA ARG A 43 29.88 13.23 -1.84
C ARG A 43 28.88 12.65 -0.84
N ILE A 44 27.70 12.24 -1.32
CA ILE A 44 26.70 11.60 -0.46
C ILE A 44 27.19 10.22 -0.03
N TYR A 45 27.69 9.40 -0.96
CA TYR A 45 28.08 8.00 -0.69
C TYR A 45 29.40 7.87 0.07
N GLU A 46 30.23 8.92 0.11
CA GLU A 46 31.42 9.01 0.97
C GLU A 46 31.08 9.07 2.46
N ARG A 47 29.84 9.42 2.83
CA ARG A 47 29.43 9.47 4.23
C ARG A 47 29.42 8.07 4.85
N LYS A 48 30.09 7.93 6.01
CA LYS A 48 30.30 6.63 6.69
C LYS A 48 29.01 5.99 7.19
N ASP A 49 28.01 6.81 7.55
CA ASP A 49 26.68 6.41 8.03
C ASP A 49 25.85 5.68 6.96
N LEU A 50 26.09 5.95 5.67
CA LEU A 50 25.41 5.30 4.56
C LEU A 50 26.01 3.97 4.15
N ARG A 51 27.25 3.68 4.54
CA ARG A 51 27.98 2.49 4.11
C ARG A 51 27.21 1.18 4.37
N GLY A 52 26.65 1.05 5.57
CA GLY A 52 25.86 -0.13 5.96
C GLY A 52 24.57 -0.26 5.15
N TYR A 53 23.94 0.86 4.81
CA TYR A 53 22.76 0.89 3.96
C TYR A 53 23.10 0.50 2.52
N LEU A 54 24.12 1.13 1.92
CA LEU A 54 24.61 0.82 0.57
C LEU A 54 25.04 -0.64 0.39
N THR A 55 25.51 -1.30 1.47
CA THR A 55 25.84 -2.73 1.44
C THR A 55 24.63 -3.62 1.13
N VAL A 56 23.42 -3.20 1.52
CA VAL A 56 22.18 -3.93 1.23
C VAL A 56 21.77 -3.83 -0.24
N HIS A 57 22.15 -2.73 -0.92
CA HIS A 57 21.88 -2.49 -2.33
C HIS A 57 22.96 -3.11 -3.23
N PHE A 58 24.23 -2.79 -2.94
CA PHE A 58 25.39 -3.09 -3.77
C PHE A 58 26.45 -3.84 -2.95
N PRO A 59 26.23 -5.12 -2.60
CA PRO A 59 27.15 -5.90 -1.79
C PRO A 59 28.52 -6.02 -2.48
N ASN A 60 29.59 -5.90 -1.71
CA ASN A 60 30.97 -6.01 -2.20
C ASN A 60 31.38 -4.97 -3.27
N SER A 61 30.58 -3.92 -3.48
CA SER A 61 30.89 -2.85 -4.43
C SER A 61 32.00 -1.92 -3.92
N GLY A 62 32.53 -1.08 -4.83
CA GLY A 62 33.50 -0.03 -4.49
C GLY A 62 32.98 0.98 -3.47
N TRP A 63 31.66 1.11 -3.30
CA TRP A 63 31.05 1.99 -2.30
C TRP A 63 31.21 1.51 -0.87
N CYS A 64 31.03 0.21 -0.63
CA CYS A 64 30.83 -0.30 0.72
C CYS A 64 31.93 -1.26 1.19
N ASN A 65 32.68 -1.89 0.29
CA ASN A 65 33.65 -2.93 0.66
C ASN A 65 34.96 -2.33 1.24
N PRO A 66 35.33 -2.61 2.50
CA PRO A 66 36.54 -2.06 3.13
C PRO A 66 37.84 -2.65 2.57
N THR A 67 37.76 -3.82 1.94
CA THR A 67 38.95 -4.52 1.43
C THR A 67 39.41 -4.01 0.06
N ILE A 68 38.57 -3.23 -0.63
CA ILE A 68 38.90 -2.67 -1.94
C ILE A 68 39.84 -1.47 -1.75
N LYS A 69 41.00 -1.51 -2.40
CA LYS A 69 41.98 -0.41 -2.43
C LYS A 69 41.41 0.83 -3.12
N GLU A 70 41.87 2.01 -2.73
CA GLU A 70 41.32 3.29 -3.21
C GLU A 70 41.32 3.42 -4.74
N ALA A 71 42.42 3.07 -5.42
CA ALA A 71 42.49 3.09 -6.88
C ALA A 71 41.41 2.23 -7.57
N LYS A 72 41.05 1.07 -6.97
CA LYS A 72 39.97 0.22 -7.49
C LYS A 72 38.58 0.77 -7.19
N LYS A 73 38.43 1.56 -6.12
CA LYS A 73 37.18 2.30 -5.86
C LYS A 73 36.98 3.39 -6.88
N GLU A 74 38.02 4.19 -7.17
CA GLU A 74 37.98 5.22 -8.21
C GLU A 74 37.62 4.64 -9.58
N GLU A 75 38.23 3.50 -9.94
CA GLU A 75 37.89 2.76 -11.16
C GLU A 75 36.41 2.33 -11.19
N TYR A 76 35.92 1.78 -10.08
CA TYR A 76 34.51 1.40 -9.94
C TYR A 76 33.58 2.61 -10.10
N ILE A 77 33.86 3.74 -9.42
CA ILE A 77 33.08 4.98 -9.51
C ILE A 77 33.06 5.49 -10.95
N LYS A 78 34.22 5.52 -11.61
CA LYS A 78 34.33 5.91 -13.02
C LYS A 78 33.45 5.03 -13.90
N LYS A 79 33.46 3.72 -13.66
CA LYS A 79 32.66 2.75 -14.41
C LYS A 79 31.16 2.95 -14.20
N VAL A 80 30.70 3.15 -12.97
CA VAL A 80 29.25 3.22 -12.68
C VAL A 80 28.63 4.60 -12.92
N LEU A 81 29.39 5.68 -12.80
CA LEU A 81 28.85 7.05 -12.94
C LEU A 81 29.24 7.76 -14.24
N PHE A 82 30.28 7.32 -14.96
CA PHE A 82 30.80 8.05 -16.12
C PHE A 82 30.94 7.18 -17.38
N SER A 83 30.48 5.93 -17.37
CA SER A 83 30.57 5.04 -18.54
C SER A 83 29.69 5.44 -19.71
N TYR A 84 28.78 6.41 -19.57
CA TYR A 84 28.01 6.93 -20.71
C TYR A 84 28.88 7.62 -21.77
N ASP A 85 30.10 8.04 -21.41
CA ASP A 85 31.09 8.60 -22.33
C ASP A 85 32.13 7.56 -22.82
N ALA A 86 32.03 6.31 -22.35
CA ALA A 86 32.94 5.24 -22.76
C ALA A 86 32.51 4.61 -24.10
N PRO A 87 33.47 4.06 -24.88
CA PRO A 87 33.13 3.28 -26.07
C PRO A 87 32.26 2.05 -25.70
N PRO A 88 31.41 1.58 -26.62
CA PRO A 88 30.60 0.39 -26.39
C PRO A 88 31.47 -0.87 -26.24
N LEU A 89 30.87 -1.93 -25.71
CA LEU A 89 31.48 -3.26 -25.66
C LEU A 89 31.80 -3.79 -27.06
N GLU A 90 32.85 -4.59 -27.16
CA GLU A 90 33.18 -5.40 -28.33
C GLU A 90 33.08 -6.89 -27.96
N PRO A 91 32.25 -7.70 -28.66
CA PRO A 91 31.32 -7.30 -29.72
C PRO A 91 30.17 -6.42 -29.18
N GLU A 92 29.61 -5.57 -30.06
CA GLU A 92 28.51 -4.68 -29.69
C GLU A 92 27.31 -5.44 -29.12
N ARG A 93 26.76 -4.92 -28.02
CA ARG A 93 25.56 -5.46 -27.36
C ARG A 93 24.57 -4.34 -27.08
N SER A 94 23.29 -4.66 -27.14
CA SER A 94 22.22 -3.77 -26.72
C SER A 94 22.02 -3.82 -25.20
N CYS A 95 21.78 -2.67 -24.58
CA CYS A 95 21.42 -2.56 -23.18
C CYS A 95 20.10 -3.27 -22.92
N ALA A 96 20.06 -4.10 -21.89
CA ALA A 96 18.90 -4.88 -21.50
C ALA A 96 17.67 -4.04 -21.09
N PHE A 97 17.85 -2.76 -20.73
CA PHE A 97 16.76 -1.91 -20.23
C PHE A 97 16.21 -0.92 -21.27
N CYS A 98 17.09 -0.31 -22.07
CA CYS A 98 16.69 0.78 -22.96
C CYS A 98 17.11 0.60 -24.42
N SER A 99 17.77 -0.52 -24.74
CA SER A 99 18.29 -0.88 -26.06
C SER A 99 19.39 0.02 -26.63
N ASN A 100 19.90 1.02 -25.89
CA ASN A 100 21.13 1.74 -26.26
C ASN A 100 22.34 0.80 -26.29
N LYS A 101 23.43 1.19 -26.97
CA LYS A 101 24.69 0.40 -26.94
C LYS A 101 25.21 0.26 -25.51
N ALA A 102 25.53 -0.97 -25.10
CA ALA A 102 26.04 -1.28 -23.78
C ALA A 102 27.54 -0.97 -23.66
N GLN A 103 27.96 -0.47 -22.50
CA GLN A 103 29.38 -0.19 -22.19
C GLN A 103 29.98 -1.20 -21.21
N LEU A 104 29.14 -2.02 -20.56
CA LEU A 104 29.61 -3.04 -19.63
C LEU A 104 28.66 -4.22 -19.52
N LEU A 105 29.23 -5.34 -19.04
CA LEU A 105 28.48 -6.46 -18.50
C LEU A 105 28.37 -6.24 -16.98
N ALA A 106 27.17 -5.91 -16.53
CA ALA A 106 26.84 -5.64 -15.14
C ALA A 106 26.57 -6.95 -14.37
N ASP A 107 26.96 -6.96 -13.10
CA ASP A 107 26.71 -8.06 -12.17
C ASP A 107 26.07 -7.51 -10.88
N ARG A 108 25.91 -8.36 -9.86
CA ARG A 108 25.31 -8.00 -8.56
C ARG A 108 25.95 -6.82 -7.82
N GLN A 109 27.20 -6.47 -8.11
CA GLN A 109 27.86 -5.30 -7.52
C GLN A 109 27.35 -4.00 -8.13
N HIS A 110 26.81 -4.08 -9.34
CA HIS A 110 26.37 -2.94 -10.14
C HIS A 110 24.84 -2.78 -10.10
N ILE A 111 24.10 -3.89 -10.16
CA ILE A 111 22.64 -3.91 -10.23
C ILE A 111 22.09 -4.97 -9.26
N PRO A 112 21.10 -4.64 -8.41
CA PRO A 112 20.52 -5.59 -7.47
C PRO A 112 19.91 -6.82 -8.16
N LEU A 113 19.87 -7.94 -7.44
CA LEU A 113 19.25 -9.21 -7.88
C LEU A 113 19.90 -9.87 -9.10
N LEU A 114 21.00 -9.35 -9.62
CA LEU A 114 21.81 -10.04 -10.63
C LEU A 114 22.68 -11.13 -9.99
N THR A 115 23.20 -12.02 -10.84
CA THR A 115 24.20 -13.02 -10.44
C THR A 115 25.60 -12.43 -10.33
N GLY A 116 26.54 -13.22 -9.81
CA GLY A 116 27.95 -12.81 -9.72
C GLY A 116 28.65 -12.81 -11.09
N ALA A 117 29.77 -12.07 -11.16
CA ALA A 117 30.57 -11.84 -12.38
C ALA A 117 31.06 -13.11 -13.11
N THR A 118 31.05 -14.27 -12.47
CA THR A 118 31.57 -15.54 -12.99
C THR A 118 30.48 -16.57 -13.32
N VAL A 119 29.20 -16.23 -13.10
CA VAL A 119 28.08 -17.16 -13.28
C VAL A 119 27.66 -17.16 -14.75
N LEU A 120 28.10 -18.18 -15.50
CA LEU A 120 27.79 -18.33 -16.93
C LEU A 120 26.48 -19.10 -17.18
N VAL A 121 26.17 -20.09 -16.34
CA VAL A 121 25.12 -21.10 -16.59
C VAL A 121 23.72 -20.48 -16.70
N THR A 122 23.44 -19.42 -15.95
CA THR A 122 22.14 -18.72 -15.97
C THR A 122 22.18 -17.42 -16.78
N ALA A 123 23.30 -17.13 -17.46
CA ALA A 123 23.45 -15.90 -18.21
C ALA A 123 23.09 -16.09 -19.70
N PRO A 124 22.29 -15.19 -20.30
CA PRO A 124 21.91 -15.30 -21.71
C PRO A 124 23.13 -15.38 -22.64
N GLY A 125 23.14 -16.37 -23.53
CA GLY A 125 24.23 -16.55 -24.50
C GLY A 125 25.56 -17.02 -23.88
N GLY A 126 25.54 -17.56 -22.65
CA GLY A 126 26.72 -18.13 -22.00
C GLY A 126 27.80 -17.11 -21.63
N VAL A 127 27.46 -15.82 -21.58
CA VAL A 127 28.37 -14.73 -21.19
C VAL A 127 27.90 -14.14 -19.88
N ALA A 128 28.76 -14.16 -18.86
CA ALA A 128 28.42 -13.68 -17.53
C ALA A 128 28.14 -12.17 -17.53
N GLY A 129 27.13 -11.79 -16.75
CA GLY A 129 26.70 -10.41 -16.60
C GLY A 129 25.69 -9.94 -17.65
N LEU A 130 24.97 -8.87 -17.30
CA LEU A 130 23.90 -8.28 -18.10
C LEU A 130 24.46 -7.09 -18.91
N PRO A 131 24.26 -7.01 -20.23
CA PRO A 131 24.72 -5.87 -21.01
C PRO A 131 23.92 -4.60 -20.65
N VAL A 132 24.61 -3.55 -20.20
CA VAL A 132 23.98 -2.32 -19.72
C VAL A 132 24.71 -1.09 -20.25
N CYS A 133 23.95 -0.06 -20.64
CA CYS A 133 24.51 1.22 -21.04
C CYS A 133 24.84 2.10 -19.82
N GLY A 134 25.80 3.01 -19.96
CA GLY A 134 26.26 3.88 -18.87
C GLY A 134 25.17 4.81 -18.31
N TYR A 135 24.18 5.18 -19.12
CA TYR A 135 23.04 5.98 -18.66
C TYR A 135 22.17 5.19 -17.65
N CYS A 136 21.75 3.97 -18.02
CA CYS A 136 20.96 3.13 -17.12
C CYS A 136 21.76 2.70 -15.90
N LEU A 137 23.07 2.41 -16.07
CA LEU A 137 23.91 2.07 -14.93
C LEU A 137 24.02 3.21 -13.94
N MET A 138 24.25 4.44 -14.42
CA MET A 138 24.28 5.62 -13.58
C MET A 138 22.94 5.80 -12.85
N ALA A 139 21.80 5.69 -13.55
CA ALA A 139 20.49 5.78 -12.93
C ALA A 139 20.32 4.76 -11.78
N VAL A 140 20.70 3.49 -11.99
CA VAL A 140 20.69 2.49 -10.92
C VAL A 140 21.50 2.96 -9.70
N GLN A 141 22.63 3.64 -9.87
CA GLN A 141 23.37 4.13 -8.69
C GLN A 141 22.62 5.20 -7.88
N PHE A 142 21.60 5.86 -8.44
CA PHE A 142 20.75 6.80 -7.70
C PHE A 142 19.56 6.15 -7.00
N TYR A 143 19.13 4.95 -7.42
CA TYR A 143 17.92 4.31 -6.90
C TYR A 143 17.89 4.17 -5.36
N PRO A 144 19.01 3.86 -4.64
CA PRO A 144 18.98 3.70 -3.18
C PRO A 144 18.48 4.92 -2.41
N LEU A 145 18.61 6.11 -3.01
CA LEU A 145 18.16 7.37 -2.44
C LEU A 145 16.64 7.56 -2.56
N GLY A 146 16.00 6.83 -3.47
CA GLY A 146 14.56 6.77 -3.67
C GLY A 146 13.89 5.63 -2.90
N THR A 147 14.57 5.05 -1.90
CA THR A 147 14.03 3.91 -1.12
C THR A 147 14.01 4.23 0.37
N LYS A 148 13.07 3.60 1.09
CA LYS A 148 13.04 3.56 2.56
C LYS A 148 13.67 2.27 3.05
N LYS A 149 14.37 2.31 4.19
CA LYS A 149 14.81 1.08 4.86
C LYS A 149 13.66 0.57 5.74
N VAL A 150 13.07 -0.57 5.39
CA VAL A 150 11.98 -1.20 6.14
C VAL A 150 12.38 -2.62 6.49
N ASP A 151 12.29 -3.00 7.77
CA ASP A 151 12.70 -4.32 8.26
C ASP A 151 14.11 -4.74 7.80
N GLY A 152 15.02 -3.75 7.68
CA GLY A 152 16.40 -3.94 7.26
C GLY A 152 16.63 -3.96 5.75
N ARG A 153 15.60 -3.94 4.92
CA ARG A 153 15.67 -4.05 3.45
C ARG A 153 15.12 -2.78 2.76
N PRO A 154 15.62 -2.44 1.57
CA PRO A 154 15.05 -1.39 0.72
C PRO A 154 13.59 -1.65 0.32
N LEU A 155 12.72 -0.67 0.57
CA LEU A 155 11.34 -0.59 0.09
C LEU A 155 11.19 0.64 -0.81
N PHE A 156 10.65 0.46 -2.02
CA PHE A 156 10.47 1.57 -2.96
C PHE A 156 9.33 1.34 -3.92
N TRP A 157 8.87 2.43 -4.52
CA TRP A 157 7.76 2.45 -5.45
C TRP A 157 8.18 2.22 -6.89
N TRP A 158 7.31 1.59 -7.65
CA TRP A 158 7.33 1.63 -9.10
C TRP A 158 5.91 1.49 -9.65
N THR A 159 5.64 2.16 -10.75
CA THR A 159 4.40 2.04 -11.50
C THR A 159 4.69 2.22 -13.00
N VAL A 160 3.79 1.73 -13.84
CA VAL A 160 3.88 1.88 -15.30
C VAL A 160 3.75 3.34 -15.76
N GLU A 161 3.18 4.21 -14.92
CA GLU A 161 2.99 5.63 -15.20
C GLU A 161 4.19 6.46 -14.69
N PRO A 162 5.04 7.02 -15.58
CA PRO A 162 6.25 7.73 -15.17
C PRO A 162 6.01 8.90 -14.23
N GLU A 163 4.94 9.68 -14.44
CA GLU A 163 4.63 10.83 -13.59
C GLU A 163 4.31 10.42 -12.15
N LEU A 164 3.56 9.32 -11.99
CA LEU A 164 3.22 8.79 -10.67
C LEU A 164 4.45 8.16 -10.00
N THR A 165 5.31 7.45 -10.76
CA THR A 165 6.61 6.99 -10.25
C THR A 165 7.45 8.17 -9.77
N PHE A 166 7.53 9.24 -10.56
CA PHE A 166 8.26 10.44 -10.20
C PHE A 166 7.75 11.06 -8.90
N ALA A 167 6.43 11.21 -8.75
CA ALA A 167 5.83 11.81 -7.56
C ALA A 167 6.10 10.98 -6.28
N LEU A 168 5.86 9.67 -6.33
CA LEU A 168 6.09 8.76 -5.20
C LEU A 168 7.57 8.71 -4.78
N VAL A 169 8.47 8.64 -5.77
CA VAL A 169 9.92 8.59 -5.51
C VAL A 169 10.44 9.94 -5.05
N SER A 170 9.95 11.05 -5.59
CA SER A 170 10.37 12.40 -5.17
C SER A 170 10.04 12.68 -3.71
N ASN A 171 8.88 12.23 -3.23
CA ASN A 171 8.52 12.34 -1.82
C ASN A 171 9.43 11.50 -0.93
N THR A 172 9.73 10.27 -1.35
CA THR A 172 10.66 9.39 -0.64
C THR A 172 12.07 9.99 -0.59
N PHE A 173 12.53 10.55 -1.71
CA PHE A 173 13.83 11.22 -1.80
C PHE A 173 13.89 12.49 -0.95
N GLY A 174 12.80 13.26 -0.90
CA GLY A 174 12.66 14.42 -0.02
C GLY A 174 12.81 14.05 1.45
N GLU A 175 12.11 13.00 1.90
CA GLU A 175 12.26 12.46 3.26
C GLU A 175 13.68 11.95 3.53
N PHE A 176 14.27 11.23 2.57
CA PHE A 176 15.65 10.75 2.70
C PHE A 176 16.62 11.92 2.90
N ARG A 177 16.50 12.99 2.12
CA ARG A 177 17.31 14.20 2.27
C ARG A 177 17.11 14.89 3.61
N GLN A 178 15.87 14.98 4.09
CA GLN A 178 15.57 15.53 5.41
C GLN A 178 16.21 14.68 6.52
N SER A 179 16.15 13.35 6.40
CA SER A 179 16.78 12.45 7.36
C SER A 179 18.30 12.64 7.42
N LEU A 180 18.97 12.79 6.27
CA LEU A 180 20.42 13.04 6.21
C LEU A 180 20.86 14.35 6.86
N ALA A 181 19.96 15.34 6.97
CA ALA A 181 20.23 16.63 7.59
C ALA A 181 20.02 16.59 9.12
N VAL A 182 19.14 15.72 9.62
CA VAL A 182 18.72 15.67 11.02
C VAL A 182 19.50 14.61 11.82
N THR A 183 19.73 13.43 11.24
CA THR A 183 20.45 12.34 11.93
C THR A 183 21.93 12.32 11.56
N GLU A 184 22.80 12.49 12.56
CA GLU A 184 24.24 12.24 12.43
C GLU A 184 24.56 10.74 12.30
N ASP A 185 23.64 9.87 12.74
CA ASP A 185 23.84 8.42 12.80
C ASP A 185 22.73 7.62 12.12
N LYS A 186 23.11 6.96 11.01
CA LYS A 186 22.44 5.86 10.28
C LYS A 186 21.05 6.15 9.68
N VAL A 187 20.82 5.57 8.50
CA VAL A 187 19.50 5.56 7.85
C VAL A 187 18.45 4.92 8.76
N ILE A 188 17.35 5.64 8.99
CA ILE A 188 16.21 5.21 9.81
C ILE A 188 15.65 3.89 9.25
N ASN A 189 15.50 2.90 10.13
CA ASN A 189 14.90 1.61 9.79
C ASN A 189 13.44 1.54 10.28
N PHE A 190 12.50 1.64 9.34
CA PHE A 190 11.07 1.55 9.60
C PHE A 190 10.60 0.10 9.69
N LYS A 191 9.31 -0.06 10.00
CA LYS A 191 8.57 -1.33 9.98
C LYS A 191 7.27 -1.14 9.21
N TRP A 192 6.59 -2.25 8.91
CA TRP A 192 5.22 -2.27 8.38
C TRP A 192 5.16 -1.73 6.94
N PRO A 193 5.62 -2.52 5.95
CA PRO A 193 5.79 -2.04 4.58
C PRO A 193 4.48 -1.52 3.96
N TYR A 194 3.34 -2.19 4.17
CA TYR A 194 2.07 -1.69 3.65
C TYR A 194 1.68 -0.35 4.26
N THR A 195 1.87 -0.18 5.58
CA THR A 195 1.63 1.11 6.24
C THR A 195 2.43 2.22 5.58
N ARG A 196 3.74 2.00 5.36
CA ARG A 196 4.63 3.01 4.77
C ARG A 196 4.25 3.35 3.34
N LEU A 197 3.93 2.35 2.53
CA LEU A 197 3.45 2.56 1.16
C LEU A 197 2.12 3.33 1.17
N MET A 198 1.12 2.89 1.92
CA MET A 198 -0.19 3.56 1.91
C MET A 198 -0.09 5.03 2.37
N GLU A 199 0.77 5.35 3.35
CA GLU A 199 1.06 6.74 3.73
C GLU A 199 1.67 7.57 2.59
N ASP A 200 2.65 7.02 1.86
CA ASP A 200 3.28 7.71 0.74
C ASP A 200 2.28 7.98 -0.41
N ALA A 201 1.46 6.98 -0.72
CA ALA A 201 0.41 7.11 -1.73
C ALA A 201 -0.63 8.16 -1.34
N ARG A 202 -1.07 8.17 -0.09
CA ARG A 202 -1.98 9.19 0.46
C ARG A 202 -1.39 10.60 0.32
N ARG A 203 -0.12 10.79 0.64
CA ARG A 203 0.55 12.09 0.53
C ARG A 203 0.64 12.59 -0.91
N VAL A 204 1.02 11.73 -1.85
CA VAL A 204 1.07 12.10 -3.28
C VAL A 204 -0.32 12.51 -3.78
N LEU A 205 -1.37 11.77 -3.39
CA LEU A 205 -2.73 12.12 -3.76
C LEU A 205 -3.16 13.47 -3.17
N GLU A 206 -2.73 13.81 -1.96
CA GLU A 206 -3.01 15.13 -1.34
C GLU A 206 -2.26 16.26 -2.06
N GLU A 207 -1.01 16.02 -2.49
CA GLU A 207 -0.23 17.00 -3.26
C GLU A 207 -0.84 17.27 -4.64
N TYR A 208 -1.30 16.24 -5.34
CA TYR A 208 -1.99 16.42 -6.63
C TYR A 208 -3.22 17.31 -6.50
N ASP A 209 -3.98 17.19 -5.41
CA ASP A 209 -5.12 18.06 -5.16
C ASP A 209 -4.71 19.51 -4.92
N LEU A 210 -3.67 19.72 -4.10
CA LEU A 210 -3.18 21.07 -3.80
C LEU A 210 -2.71 21.80 -5.07
N MET A 211 -2.25 21.05 -6.07
CA MET A 211 -1.87 21.56 -7.37
C MET A 211 -3.06 21.68 -8.35
N GLY A 212 -4.22 21.11 -8.01
CA GLY A 212 -5.39 21.07 -8.90
C GLY A 212 -5.19 20.21 -10.14
N GLU A 213 -4.28 19.22 -10.08
CA GLU A 213 -3.89 18.38 -11.21
C GLU A 213 -4.64 17.04 -11.16
N ASP A 214 -5.53 16.78 -12.13
CA ASP A 214 -6.12 15.45 -12.32
C ASP A 214 -5.17 14.58 -13.13
N LYS A 215 -4.21 13.98 -12.43
CA LYS A 215 -3.20 13.11 -13.03
C LYS A 215 -3.69 11.66 -13.17
N PRO A 216 -3.23 10.94 -14.21
CA PRO A 216 -3.57 9.54 -14.38
C PRO A 216 -3.08 8.72 -13.19
N LEU A 217 -3.98 7.87 -12.66
CA LEU A 217 -3.66 6.86 -11.66
C LEU A 217 -3.49 5.51 -12.34
N ALA A 218 -2.55 4.72 -11.83
CA ALA A 218 -2.20 3.39 -12.32
C ALA A 218 -1.96 2.44 -11.14
N ASP A 219 -1.84 1.15 -11.44
CA ASP A 219 -1.41 0.17 -10.44
C ASP A 219 -0.01 0.49 -9.95
N CYS A 220 0.18 0.38 -8.64
CA CYS A 220 1.44 0.66 -7.98
C CYS A 220 2.01 -0.62 -7.36
N ILE A 221 3.34 -0.77 -7.45
CA ILE A 221 4.05 -1.89 -6.86
C ILE A 221 5.10 -1.34 -5.90
N GLY A 222 5.01 -1.74 -4.64
CA GLY A 222 6.09 -1.59 -3.68
C GLY A 222 7.06 -2.76 -3.80
N TYR A 223 8.30 -2.50 -4.16
CA TYR A 223 9.37 -3.50 -4.19
C TYR A 223 10.13 -3.51 -2.88
N HIS A 224 10.20 -4.67 -2.23
CA HIS A 224 10.93 -4.88 -0.98
C HIS A 224 12.05 -5.89 -1.22
N VAL A 225 13.25 -5.36 -1.43
CA VAL A 225 14.34 -6.10 -2.06
C VAL A 225 15.51 -6.21 -1.10
N THR A 226 16.18 -7.37 -1.05
CA THR A 226 17.51 -7.50 -0.47
C THR A 226 18.48 -8.10 -1.46
N ASN A 227 19.66 -7.49 -1.56
CA ASN A 227 20.80 -8.05 -2.29
C ASN A 227 21.89 -8.53 -1.31
N TYR A 228 21.61 -8.53 -0.01
CA TYR A 228 22.59 -8.84 1.04
C TYR A 228 22.78 -10.36 1.23
N GLY A 229 24.04 -10.79 1.37
CA GLY A 229 24.39 -12.18 1.68
C GLY A 229 24.36 -13.13 0.48
N SER A 230 24.05 -14.40 0.75
CA SER A 230 23.91 -15.48 -0.24
C SER A 230 22.47 -15.67 -0.74
N GLU A 231 21.51 -14.95 -0.18
CA GLU A 231 20.07 -15.10 -0.42
C GLU A 231 19.47 -13.78 -0.92
N PRO A 232 19.77 -13.36 -2.16
CA PRO A 232 19.03 -12.27 -2.78
C PRO A 232 17.55 -12.65 -2.86
N ASP A 233 16.69 -11.73 -2.43
CA ASP A 233 15.25 -11.98 -2.26
C ASP A 233 14.48 -10.70 -2.57
N PHE A 234 13.24 -10.85 -3.04
CA PHE A 234 12.34 -9.74 -3.24
C PHE A 234 10.89 -10.12 -2.94
N GLU A 235 10.15 -9.18 -2.37
CA GLU A 235 8.71 -9.24 -2.24
C GLU A 235 8.09 -8.06 -2.99
N GLN A 236 6.93 -8.30 -3.61
CA GLN A 236 6.13 -7.27 -4.28
C GLN A 236 4.86 -7.01 -3.46
N TYR A 237 4.59 -5.74 -3.22
CA TYR A 237 3.40 -5.24 -2.54
C TYR A 237 2.54 -4.52 -3.57
N HIS A 238 1.53 -5.22 -4.09
CA HIS A 238 0.61 -4.66 -5.06
C HIS A 238 -0.41 -3.73 -4.39
N ILE A 239 -0.56 -2.53 -4.94
CA ILE A 239 -1.55 -1.53 -4.54
C ILE A 239 -2.37 -1.19 -5.78
N PRO A 240 -3.62 -1.66 -5.86
CA PRO A 240 -4.43 -1.51 -7.05
C PRO A 240 -4.83 -0.06 -7.27
N LYS A 241 -4.92 0.35 -8.54
CA LYS A 241 -5.44 1.64 -8.96
C LYS A 241 -6.80 1.94 -8.34
N GLU A 242 -7.66 0.94 -8.19
CA GLU A 242 -8.99 1.07 -7.59
C GLU A 242 -8.95 1.68 -6.18
N LEU A 243 -7.93 1.37 -5.37
CA LEU A 243 -7.79 1.99 -4.05
C LEU A 243 -7.45 3.48 -4.15
N LEU A 244 -6.55 3.83 -5.07
CA LEU A 244 -6.15 5.23 -5.30
C LEU A 244 -7.33 6.05 -5.83
N GLU A 245 -8.12 5.47 -6.74
CA GLU A 245 -9.36 6.07 -7.23
C GLU A 245 -10.40 6.23 -6.12
N PHE A 246 -10.56 5.23 -5.25
CA PHE A 246 -11.45 5.34 -4.10
C PHE A 246 -11.07 6.53 -3.20
N TRP A 247 -9.78 6.67 -2.88
CA TRP A 247 -9.31 7.81 -2.09
C TRP A 247 -9.48 9.15 -2.81
N ARG A 248 -9.36 9.18 -4.15
CA ARG A 248 -9.65 10.37 -4.95
C ARG A 248 -11.14 10.72 -4.91
N ASP A 249 -12.02 9.75 -5.15
CA ASP A 249 -13.48 9.92 -5.13
C ASP A 249 -13.98 10.38 -3.77
N LEU A 250 -13.40 9.83 -2.69
CA LEU A 250 -13.75 10.17 -1.32
C LEU A 250 -13.57 11.67 -1.03
N LYS A 251 -12.64 12.37 -1.69
CA LYS A 251 -12.46 13.81 -1.52
C LYS A 251 -13.68 14.61 -1.97
N PHE A 252 -14.32 14.15 -3.03
CA PHE A 252 -15.54 14.77 -3.58
C PHE A 252 -16.82 14.27 -2.90
N ALA A 253 -16.72 13.27 -2.03
CA ALA A 253 -17.85 12.78 -1.23
C ALA A 253 -18.32 13.84 -0.21
N PRO A 254 -19.56 13.75 0.30
CA PRO A 254 -20.03 14.61 1.38
C PRO A 254 -19.08 14.62 2.58
N GLU A 255 -18.97 15.76 3.27
CA GLU A 255 -18.05 15.93 4.41
C GLU A 255 -18.23 14.86 5.48
N ALA A 256 -19.47 14.49 5.77
CA ALA A 256 -19.78 13.45 6.74
C ALA A 256 -19.14 12.10 6.37
N VAL A 257 -19.19 11.69 5.09
CA VAL A 257 -18.58 10.44 4.60
C VAL A 257 -17.06 10.47 4.77
N ARG A 258 -16.44 11.62 4.44
CA ARG A 258 -14.99 11.83 4.61
C ARG A 258 -14.56 11.72 6.07
N LEU A 259 -15.35 12.29 6.98
CA LEU A 259 -15.09 12.26 8.41
C LEU A 259 -15.11 10.82 8.94
N VAL A 260 -16.09 10.01 8.52
CA VAL A 260 -16.17 8.59 8.90
C VAL A 260 -14.91 7.84 8.46
N HIS A 261 -14.49 7.99 7.21
CA HIS A 261 -13.27 7.33 6.74
C HIS A 261 -12.03 7.79 7.51
N SER A 262 -11.88 9.11 7.75
CA SER A 262 -10.75 9.65 8.53
C SER A 262 -10.73 9.09 9.96
N GLN A 263 -11.89 8.88 10.57
CA GLN A 263 -11.99 8.26 11.89
C GLN A 263 -11.56 6.79 11.87
N ILE A 264 -11.95 6.03 10.84
CA ILE A 264 -11.51 4.63 10.66
C ILE A 264 -9.98 4.58 10.53
N GLU A 265 -9.39 5.43 9.69
CA GLU A 265 -7.93 5.51 9.53
C GLU A 265 -7.23 5.88 10.84
N LYS A 266 -7.75 6.90 11.55
CA LYS A 266 -7.18 7.39 12.83
C LYS A 266 -7.23 6.32 13.93
N LYS A 267 -8.37 5.65 14.09
CA LYS A 267 -8.55 4.58 15.09
C LYS A 267 -7.72 3.33 14.77
N SER A 268 -7.35 3.14 13.51
CA SER A 268 -6.57 1.99 13.07
C SER A 268 -5.08 2.11 13.35
N TRP A 269 -4.60 3.25 13.86
CA TRP A 269 -3.22 3.36 14.30
C TRP A 269 -2.99 2.63 15.62
N GLU A 270 -1.89 1.88 15.72
CA GLU A 270 -1.44 1.27 16.97
C GLU A 270 -1.36 2.33 18.07
N ALA A 271 -2.02 2.10 19.21
CA ALA A 271 -2.07 3.05 20.32
C ALA A 271 -0.66 3.42 20.80
N GLU A 272 -0.48 4.68 21.20
CA GLU A 272 0.77 5.08 21.83
C GLU A 272 0.89 4.33 23.16
N LYS A 273 1.97 3.56 23.32
CA LYS A 273 2.31 3.04 24.64
C LYS A 273 2.69 4.25 25.47
N GLU A 274 1.82 4.64 26.41
CA GLU A 274 2.24 5.50 27.50
C GLU A 274 3.52 4.88 28.09
N LYS A 275 4.57 5.69 28.23
CA LYS A 275 5.81 5.27 28.87
C LYS A 275 5.52 5.07 30.36
N GLY A 276 4.85 3.97 30.70
CA GLY A 276 4.53 3.56 32.05
C GLY A 276 5.80 3.23 32.82
N GLY A 277 5.98 3.95 33.93
CA GLY A 277 7.13 3.81 34.82
C GLY A 277 7.27 2.40 35.41
N GLY A 278 8.50 1.89 35.32
CA GLY A 278 9.12 1.02 36.31
C GLY A 278 8.71 -0.45 36.37
N LYS A 279 9.58 -1.34 35.88
CA LYS A 279 10.39 -2.23 36.74
C LYS A 279 11.48 -2.98 35.96
N LYS A 280 12.66 -2.99 36.59
CA LYS A 280 13.94 -3.62 36.21
C LYS A 280 13.80 -4.94 35.43
N GLN A 281 14.34 -5.00 34.22
CA GLN A 281 14.98 -6.21 33.72
C GLN A 281 16.48 -5.95 33.58
N LYS A 282 17.25 -6.82 34.25
CA LYS A 282 18.70 -6.80 34.38
C LYS A 282 19.38 -6.97 33.01
N ALA A 283 20.51 -6.30 32.90
CA ALA A 283 21.43 -6.26 31.77
C ALA A 283 21.71 -7.63 31.12
N LYS A 284 21.49 -7.69 29.80
CA LYS A 284 22.44 -8.30 28.88
C LYS A 284 22.88 -7.20 27.90
N GLN A 285 24.09 -6.71 28.12
CA GLN A 285 24.77 -5.76 27.25
C GLN A 285 25.01 -6.40 25.88
N GLY A 286 24.43 -5.78 24.86
CA GLY A 286 24.80 -5.91 23.46
C GLY A 286 24.32 -4.64 22.77
N ASN A 287 25.25 -3.73 22.48
CA ASN A 287 25.03 -2.39 21.93
C ASN A 287 23.92 -2.33 20.86
N GLN A 288 22.79 -1.72 21.22
CA GLN A 288 21.82 -1.15 20.29
C GLN A 288 21.42 0.23 20.80
N SER A 289 22.36 1.19 20.73
CA SER A 289 22.06 2.61 20.81
C SER A 289 21.62 3.09 19.43
N GLY A 290 20.31 3.22 19.29
CA GLY A 290 19.65 3.91 18.19
C GLY A 290 18.22 4.14 18.66
N GLU A 291 17.89 5.38 19.00
CA GLU A 291 16.55 5.77 19.39
C GLU A 291 15.56 5.25 18.34
N HIS A 292 14.71 4.31 18.73
CA HIS A 292 13.65 3.80 17.86
C HIS A 292 12.69 4.97 17.62
N ILE A 293 12.79 5.62 16.45
CA ILE A 293 11.62 6.27 15.87
C ILE A 293 10.55 5.17 15.82
N VAL A 294 9.52 5.32 16.66
CA VAL A 294 8.46 4.33 16.79
C VAL A 294 7.62 4.41 15.52
N SER A 295 8.03 3.65 14.50
CA SER A 295 7.25 3.45 13.29
C SER A 295 5.97 2.71 13.69
N ARG A 296 4.88 3.47 13.90
CA ARG A 296 3.57 2.92 14.29
C ARG A 296 2.98 2.12 13.14
N ARG A 297 2.24 1.07 13.47
CA ARG A 297 1.48 0.28 12.51
C ARG A 297 0.11 0.90 12.28
N ASN A 298 -0.37 0.92 11.04
CA ASN A 298 -1.80 1.14 10.76
C ASN A 298 -2.45 -0.20 10.40
N PHE A 299 -3.34 -0.70 11.25
CA PHE A 299 -3.98 -2.00 11.06
C PHE A 299 -4.86 -2.06 9.81
N TYR A 300 -5.49 -0.95 9.42
CA TYR A 300 -6.33 -0.86 8.22
C TYR A 300 -5.48 -0.97 6.95
N TYR A 301 -4.39 -0.21 6.85
CA TYR A 301 -3.47 -0.30 5.71
C TYR A 301 -2.81 -1.67 5.57
N GLU A 302 -2.41 -2.28 6.69
CA GLU A 302 -1.84 -3.62 6.68
C GLU A 302 -2.87 -4.69 6.28
N ALA A 303 -4.15 -4.52 6.66
CA ALA A 303 -5.21 -5.43 6.24
C ALA A 303 -5.53 -5.29 4.75
N LEU A 304 -5.61 -4.05 4.23
CA LEU A 304 -5.76 -3.78 2.80
C LEU A 304 -4.63 -4.42 2.00
N GLY A 305 -3.38 -4.14 2.37
CA GLY A 305 -2.21 -4.69 1.69
C GLY A 305 -2.20 -6.21 1.66
N ARG A 306 -2.55 -6.87 2.77
CA ARG A 306 -2.69 -8.33 2.81
C ARG A 306 -3.80 -8.85 1.89
N ALA A 307 -4.95 -8.17 1.85
CA ALA A 307 -6.03 -8.55 0.95
C ALA A 307 -5.58 -8.49 -0.52
N PHE A 308 -4.80 -7.47 -0.92
CA PHE A 308 -4.29 -7.33 -2.29
C PHE A 308 -3.24 -8.36 -2.70
N LYS A 309 -2.65 -9.09 -1.75
CA LYS A 309 -1.73 -10.19 -2.05
C LYS A 309 -2.46 -11.45 -2.55
N GLU A 310 -3.74 -11.57 -2.23
CA GLU A 310 -4.54 -12.73 -2.58
C GLU A 310 -4.97 -12.71 -4.06
N ARG A 311 -5.09 -13.89 -4.66
CA ARG A 311 -5.44 -14.02 -6.08
C ARG A 311 -6.81 -13.41 -6.40
N ASP A 312 -7.77 -13.59 -5.49
CA ASP A 312 -9.11 -13.00 -5.56
C ASP A 312 -9.25 -11.89 -4.52
N TRP A 313 -8.37 -10.89 -4.62
CA TRP A 313 -8.34 -9.79 -3.66
C TRP A 313 -9.66 -9.02 -3.58
N LYS A 314 -10.46 -8.97 -4.65
CA LYS A 314 -11.77 -8.30 -4.66
C LYS A 314 -12.76 -8.96 -3.70
N LYS A 315 -12.64 -10.27 -3.48
CA LYS A 315 -13.39 -10.97 -2.45
C LYS A 315 -12.82 -10.69 -1.06
N GLU A 316 -11.50 -10.79 -0.90
CA GLU A 316 -10.86 -10.61 0.40
C GLU A 316 -10.97 -9.19 0.95
N VAL A 317 -10.94 -8.19 0.07
CA VAL A 317 -11.09 -6.78 0.45
C VAL A 317 -12.49 -6.48 1.01
N ARG A 318 -13.50 -7.31 0.71
CA ARG A 318 -14.83 -7.16 1.30
C ARG A 318 -14.82 -7.39 2.82
N ASN A 319 -13.92 -8.24 3.32
CA ASN A 319 -13.74 -8.48 4.76
C ASN A 319 -13.26 -7.22 5.51
N ILE A 320 -12.70 -6.23 4.78
CA ILE A 320 -12.31 -4.94 5.35
C ILE A 320 -13.53 -4.18 5.88
N VAL A 321 -14.68 -4.28 5.21
CA VAL A 321 -15.93 -3.64 5.65
C VAL A 321 -16.36 -4.21 7.00
N THR A 322 -16.46 -5.53 7.11
CA THR A 322 -16.85 -6.20 8.36
C THR A 322 -15.85 -5.91 9.49
N ARG A 323 -14.55 -5.79 9.18
CA ARG A 323 -13.52 -5.61 10.21
C ARG A 323 -13.32 -4.16 10.66
N PHE A 324 -13.48 -3.18 9.78
CA PHE A 324 -13.11 -1.80 10.06
C PHE A 324 -14.28 -0.81 9.95
N TYR A 325 -15.29 -1.11 9.13
CA TYR A 325 -16.37 -0.17 8.84
C TYR A 325 -17.59 -0.49 9.73
N LEU A 326 -17.85 -1.76 10.02
CA LEU A 326 -18.83 -2.13 11.03
C LEU A 326 -18.32 -1.75 12.42
N ASN A 327 -18.91 -0.70 13.00
CA ASN A 327 -18.71 -0.36 14.40
C ASN A 327 -19.94 -0.78 15.21
N THR A 328 -19.70 -1.25 16.42
CA THR A 328 -20.69 -1.82 17.31
C THR A 328 -20.85 -0.98 18.58
N GLU A 329 -19.90 -0.08 18.85
CA GLU A 329 -19.96 0.84 19.98
C GLU A 329 -20.79 2.06 19.60
N GLN A 330 -21.80 2.40 20.41
CA GLN A 330 -22.74 3.49 20.14
C GLN A 330 -22.05 4.83 19.84
N GLU A 331 -21.00 5.16 20.61
CA GLU A 331 -20.20 6.39 20.46
C GLU A 331 -19.52 6.50 19.08
N ASN A 332 -19.41 5.37 18.38
CA ASN A 332 -18.72 5.21 17.13
C ASN A 332 -19.64 4.81 15.97
N LEU A 333 -20.96 4.83 16.20
CA LEU A 333 -21.95 4.71 15.13
C LEU A 333 -22.06 6.05 14.41
N HIS A 334 -21.59 6.07 13.17
CA HIS A 334 -21.59 7.28 12.37
C HIS A 334 -22.67 7.24 11.30
N LEU A 335 -23.36 8.38 11.13
CA LEU A 335 -24.22 8.61 9.97
C LEU A 335 -23.36 8.60 8.69
N ASN A 336 -23.85 8.00 7.61
CA ASN A 336 -23.24 7.92 6.27
C ASN A 336 -22.08 6.90 6.12
N ASN A 337 -21.89 6.02 7.10
CA ASN A 337 -21.02 4.86 7.00
C ASN A 337 -21.45 3.85 5.90
N PHE A 338 -22.75 3.68 5.64
CA PHE A 338 -23.24 2.85 4.54
C PHE A 338 -22.84 3.44 3.20
N GLN A 339 -22.93 4.76 3.03
CA GLN A 339 -22.48 5.45 1.82
C GLN A 339 -20.96 5.27 1.61
N LEU A 340 -20.17 5.30 2.68
CA LEU A 340 -18.75 4.96 2.62
C LEU A 340 -18.52 3.51 2.14
N CYS A 341 -19.30 2.56 2.69
CA CYS A 341 -19.26 1.15 2.26
C CYS A 341 -19.60 1.01 0.78
N GLU A 342 -20.63 1.70 0.30
CA GLU A 342 -21.02 1.69 -1.12
C GLU A 342 -19.89 2.16 -2.02
N MET A 343 -19.28 3.30 -1.70
CA MET A 343 -18.14 3.84 -2.47
C MET A 343 -16.97 2.85 -2.50
N PHE A 344 -16.61 2.30 -1.34
CA PHE A 344 -15.50 1.35 -1.22
C PHE A 344 -15.76 0.04 -1.97
N LEU A 345 -16.95 -0.55 -1.80
CA LEU A 345 -17.29 -1.84 -2.41
C LEU A 345 -17.50 -1.72 -3.92
N GLN A 346 -18.04 -0.61 -4.42
CA GLN A 346 -18.16 -0.38 -5.86
C GLN A 346 -16.79 -0.21 -6.50
N ARG A 347 -15.95 0.65 -5.92
CA ARG A 347 -14.65 0.99 -6.51
C ARG A 347 -13.62 -0.12 -6.31
N VAL A 348 -13.44 -0.58 -5.07
CA VAL A 348 -12.39 -1.53 -4.68
C VAL A 348 -12.90 -2.97 -4.67
N GLY A 349 -14.07 -3.22 -4.07
CA GLY A 349 -14.65 -4.57 -3.97
C GLY A 349 -15.26 -5.12 -5.27
N GLY A 350 -15.37 -4.28 -6.32
CA GLY A 350 -15.98 -4.60 -7.60
C GLY A 350 -17.44 -5.03 -7.50
N MET A 351 -18.18 -4.53 -6.50
CA MET A 351 -19.58 -4.87 -6.30
C MET A 351 -20.49 -3.98 -7.13
N GLU A 352 -21.48 -4.59 -7.77
CA GLU A 352 -22.46 -3.84 -8.56
C GLU A 352 -23.34 -2.94 -7.69
N LYS A 353 -23.60 -1.74 -8.18
CA LYS A 353 -24.45 -0.76 -7.49
C LYS A 353 -25.86 -1.32 -7.20
N GLN A 354 -26.44 -2.06 -8.16
CA GLN A 354 -27.76 -2.66 -8.00
C GLN A 354 -27.83 -3.61 -6.79
N ARG A 355 -26.77 -4.38 -6.55
CA ARG A 355 -26.68 -5.29 -5.40
C ARG A 355 -26.67 -4.52 -4.08
N LEU A 356 -25.92 -3.42 -4.01
CA LEU A 356 -25.87 -2.56 -2.83
C LEU A 356 -27.19 -1.83 -2.58
N ASP A 357 -27.84 -1.33 -3.64
CA ASP A 357 -29.16 -0.69 -3.57
C ASP A 357 -30.21 -1.66 -3.00
N ILE A 358 -30.20 -2.93 -3.43
CA ILE A 358 -31.09 -3.96 -2.90
C ILE A 358 -30.85 -4.23 -1.41
N ILE A 359 -29.58 -4.34 -1.00
CA ILE A 359 -29.24 -4.52 0.43
C ILE A 359 -29.78 -3.34 1.24
N ARG A 360 -29.58 -2.11 0.76
CA ARG A 360 -30.08 -0.89 1.39
C ARG A 360 -31.62 -0.92 1.51
N ASP A 361 -32.31 -1.25 0.43
CA ASP A 361 -33.78 -1.26 0.39
C ASP A 361 -34.38 -2.31 1.33
N ILE A 362 -33.77 -3.52 1.38
CA ILE A 362 -34.20 -4.57 2.31
C ILE A 362 -33.98 -4.10 3.75
N SER A 363 -32.82 -3.54 4.07
CA SER A 363 -32.52 -2.98 5.39
C SER A 363 -33.48 -1.87 5.81
N ASP A 364 -33.76 -0.93 4.90
CA ASP A 364 -34.69 0.18 5.13
C ASP A 364 -36.11 -0.35 5.41
N ARG A 365 -36.57 -1.38 4.67
CA ARG A 365 -37.88 -2.01 4.94
C ARG A 365 -37.93 -2.69 6.31
N ILE A 366 -36.89 -3.43 6.69
CA ILE A 366 -36.82 -4.11 7.99
C ILE A 366 -36.88 -3.08 9.11
N ILE A 367 -36.04 -2.04 9.04
CA ILE A 367 -35.97 -1.05 10.11
C ILE A 367 -37.26 -0.23 10.21
N GLU A 368 -37.82 0.22 9.09
CA GLU A 368 -39.04 1.06 9.09
C GLU A 368 -40.26 0.29 9.58
N VAL A 369 -40.43 -0.97 9.16
CA VAL A 369 -41.65 -1.75 9.45
C VAL A 369 -41.52 -2.51 10.77
N LEU A 370 -40.42 -3.23 10.97
CA LEU A 370 -40.31 -4.19 12.06
C LEU A 370 -39.67 -3.60 13.31
N VAL A 371 -38.77 -2.62 13.19
CA VAL A 371 -38.06 -2.04 14.34
C VAL A 371 -38.70 -0.73 14.78
N LEU A 372 -38.75 0.28 13.91
CA LEU A 372 -39.26 1.60 14.25
C LEU A 372 -40.79 1.63 14.32
N GLY A 373 -41.47 1.01 13.36
CA GLY A 373 -42.93 0.94 13.32
C GLY A 373 -43.55 0.21 14.52
N ASN A 374 -42.87 -0.82 15.04
CA ASN A 374 -43.36 -1.63 16.16
C ASN A 374 -42.61 -1.38 17.47
N ASN A 375 -41.59 -0.51 17.46
CA ASN A 375 -40.69 -0.28 18.59
C ASN A 375 -40.00 -1.56 19.11
N ASP A 376 -39.74 -2.53 18.22
CA ASP A 376 -39.22 -3.86 18.53
C ASP A 376 -37.76 -4.01 18.07
N VAL A 377 -36.83 -3.80 19.00
CA VAL A 377 -35.38 -3.90 18.74
C VAL A 377 -34.90 -5.33 18.53
N ARG A 378 -35.74 -6.34 18.75
CA ARG A 378 -35.37 -7.75 18.60
C ARG A 378 -34.81 -8.06 17.22
N TRP A 379 -35.36 -7.49 16.15
CA TRP A 379 -34.90 -7.77 14.78
C TRP A 379 -33.48 -7.26 14.52
N LEU A 380 -33.10 -6.15 15.16
CA LEU A 380 -31.75 -5.61 15.12
C LEU A 380 -30.83 -6.42 16.04
N ASN A 381 -31.27 -6.72 17.27
CA ASN A 381 -30.54 -7.55 18.24
C ASN A 381 -30.25 -8.96 17.72
N ASP A 382 -31.22 -9.64 17.11
CA ASP A 382 -31.05 -10.97 16.52
C ASP A 382 -29.91 -10.94 15.51
N LEU A 383 -29.85 -9.90 14.66
CA LEU A 383 -28.81 -9.75 13.64
C LEU A 383 -27.46 -9.35 14.24
N TYR A 384 -27.45 -8.56 15.31
CA TYR A 384 -26.26 -8.01 15.95
C TYR A 384 -25.55 -9.01 16.89
N ASN A 385 -26.26 -9.53 17.90
CA ASN A 385 -25.68 -10.24 19.05
C ASN A 385 -25.09 -11.62 18.74
N ARG A 386 -25.42 -12.22 17.60
CA ARG A 386 -24.90 -13.53 17.20
C ARG A 386 -24.23 -13.43 15.86
N GLU A 387 -22.95 -13.83 15.79
CA GLU A 387 -22.30 -14.06 14.51
C GLU A 387 -22.97 -15.24 13.81
N MET A 388 -23.94 -14.93 12.96
CA MET A 388 -24.76 -15.93 12.28
C MET A 388 -23.96 -16.64 11.21
N LEU A 389 -23.99 -17.97 11.25
CA LEU A 389 -23.58 -18.78 10.09
C LEU A 389 -24.49 -18.46 8.89
N PRO A 390 -24.05 -18.65 7.63
CA PRO A 390 -24.86 -18.32 6.45
C PRO A 390 -26.28 -18.92 6.47
N GLN A 391 -26.42 -20.16 6.95
CA GLN A 391 -27.72 -20.82 7.07
C GLN A 391 -28.63 -20.18 8.14
N GLU A 392 -28.05 -19.68 9.24
CA GLU A 392 -28.79 -18.98 10.29
C GLU A 392 -29.27 -17.62 9.80
N PHE A 393 -28.43 -16.93 9.02
CA PHE A 393 -28.79 -15.68 8.37
C PHE A 393 -29.92 -15.87 7.36
N LEU A 394 -29.91 -16.93 6.54
CA LEU A 394 -31.06 -17.26 5.70
C LEU A 394 -32.34 -17.51 6.50
N ARG A 395 -32.26 -18.26 7.61
CA ARG A 395 -33.43 -18.47 8.49
C ARG A 395 -33.94 -17.16 9.09
N TYR A 396 -33.05 -16.23 9.42
CA TYR A 396 -33.43 -14.87 9.82
C TYR A 396 -34.19 -14.16 8.69
N LEU A 397 -33.69 -14.18 7.46
CA LEU A 397 -34.36 -13.57 6.32
C LEU A 397 -35.73 -14.20 6.02
N VAL A 398 -35.89 -15.51 6.19
CA VAL A 398 -37.20 -16.19 6.06
C VAL A 398 -38.18 -15.71 7.13
N ARG A 399 -37.73 -15.53 8.38
CA ARG A 399 -38.57 -14.96 9.45
C ARG A 399 -38.97 -13.52 9.14
N VAL A 400 -38.01 -12.70 8.70
CA VAL A 400 -38.26 -11.32 8.26
C VAL A 400 -39.27 -11.28 7.12
N GLN A 401 -39.08 -12.11 6.09
CA GLN A 401 -39.99 -12.18 4.94
C GLN A 401 -41.42 -12.48 5.36
N LYS A 402 -41.60 -13.46 6.27
CA LYS A 402 -42.92 -13.84 6.79
C LYS A 402 -43.60 -12.68 7.51
N GLU A 403 -42.88 -11.94 8.33
CA GLU A 403 -43.44 -10.79 9.06
C GLU A 403 -43.71 -9.61 8.12
N LEU A 404 -42.78 -9.24 7.24
CA LEU A 404 -42.98 -8.18 6.26
C LEU A 404 -44.17 -8.44 5.33
N SER A 405 -44.41 -9.71 4.99
CA SER A 405 -45.58 -10.12 4.19
C SER A 405 -46.90 -9.83 4.90
N ARG A 406 -46.96 -9.93 6.24
CA ARG A 406 -48.16 -9.57 7.03
C ARG A 406 -48.49 -8.08 6.95
N PHE A 407 -47.47 -7.25 6.75
CA PHE A 407 -47.62 -5.81 6.54
C PHE A 407 -47.74 -5.42 5.05
N GLY A 408 -47.91 -6.39 4.14
CA GLY A 408 -48.05 -6.13 2.71
C GLY A 408 -46.78 -5.61 2.02
N LYS A 409 -45.61 -5.80 2.64
CA LYS A 409 -44.31 -5.33 2.12
C LYS A 409 -43.31 -6.48 1.93
N PRO A 410 -43.65 -7.58 1.22
CA PRO A 410 -42.74 -8.70 1.03
C PRO A 410 -41.45 -8.28 0.31
N ILE A 411 -40.36 -9.00 0.60
CA ILE A 411 -39.13 -8.98 -0.18
C ILE A 411 -39.35 -9.87 -1.41
N SER A 412 -39.03 -9.36 -2.60
CA SER A 412 -39.09 -10.13 -3.83
C SER A 412 -38.00 -11.20 -3.88
N TYR A 413 -38.34 -12.32 -4.52
CA TYR A 413 -37.41 -13.42 -4.72
C TYR A 413 -36.14 -12.99 -5.47
N ASP A 414 -36.32 -12.26 -6.58
CA ASP A 414 -35.20 -11.72 -7.38
C ASP A 414 -34.25 -10.84 -6.56
N SER A 415 -34.78 -10.11 -5.57
CA SER A 415 -33.95 -9.30 -4.68
C SER A 415 -33.05 -10.15 -3.80
N ILE A 416 -33.53 -11.30 -3.32
CA ILE A 416 -32.71 -12.24 -2.54
C ILE A 416 -31.61 -12.84 -3.42
N LEU A 417 -31.93 -13.27 -4.64
CA LEU A 417 -30.93 -13.80 -5.58
C LEU A 417 -29.84 -12.77 -5.91
N LEU A 418 -30.23 -11.55 -6.27
CA LEU A 418 -29.29 -10.47 -6.57
C LEU A 418 -28.44 -10.09 -5.35
N MET A 419 -29.04 -10.05 -4.16
CA MET A 419 -28.32 -9.76 -2.91
C MET A 419 -27.18 -10.75 -2.66
N PHE A 420 -27.39 -12.03 -2.97
CA PHE A 420 -26.38 -13.09 -2.79
C PHE A 420 -25.54 -13.38 -4.04
N ASP A 421 -25.69 -12.61 -5.12
CA ASP A 421 -24.99 -12.84 -6.40
C ASP A 421 -25.17 -14.28 -6.91
N MET A 422 -26.43 -14.73 -6.88
CA MET A 422 -26.86 -16.06 -7.31
C MET A 422 -27.54 -15.98 -8.67
N ALA A 423 -27.19 -16.89 -9.59
CA ALA A 423 -27.77 -16.94 -10.93
C ALA A 423 -29.14 -17.65 -10.97
N SER A 424 -29.39 -18.58 -10.06
CA SER A 424 -30.62 -19.37 -9.99
C SER A 424 -30.82 -19.99 -8.62
N GLU A 425 -32.02 -20.54 -8.36
CA GLU A 425 -32.35 -21.22 -7.11
C GLU A 425 -31.47 -22.45 -6.83
N ASP A 426 -30.98 -23.10 -7.89
CA ASP A 426 -30.11 -24.27 -7.82
C ASP A 426 -28.66 -23.95 -7.43
N ASP A 427 -28.31 -22.66 -7.32
CA ASP A 427 -26.98 -22.26 -6.87
C ASP A 427 -26.85 -22.52 -5.35
N ALA A 428 -26.13 -23.58 -5.00
CA ALA A 428 -25.96 -23.99 -3.61
C ALA A 428 -25.02 -23.06 -2.81
N ASN A 429 -24.33 -22.11 -3.46
CA ASN A 429 -23.27 -21.35 -2.83
C ASN A 429 -23.67 -19.90 -2.54
N ILE A 430 -24.15 -19.67 -1.31
CA ILE A 430 -24.46 -18.33 -0.80
C ILE A 430 -23.16 -17.52 -0.67
N LYS A 431 -22.97 -16.53 -1.53
CA LYS A 431 -21.80 -15.66 -1.48
C LYS A 431 -21.98 -14.54 -0.45
N ASP A 432 -20.88 -14.15 0.17
CA ASP A 432 -20.78 -12.92 0.98
C ASP A 432 -21.80 -12.79 2.13
N ALA A 433 -22.36 -13.89 2.64
CA ALA A 433 -23.43 -13.83 3.67
C ALA A 433 -23.05 -12.97 4.88
N TYR A 434 -21.80 -13.08 5.35
CA TYR A 434 -21.27 -12.28 6.44
C TYR A 434 -21.21 -10.78 6.11
N LEU A 435 -20.71 -10.44 4.91
CA LEU A 435 -20.64 -9.06 4.43
C LEU A 435 -22.03 -8.44 4.28
N ILE A 436 -22.97 -9.17 3.67
CA ILE A 436 -24.36 -8.71 3.49
C ILE A 436 -24.97 -8.40 4.86
N ARG A 437 -24.82 -9.32 5.82
CA ARG A 437 -25.24 -9.08 7.21
C ARG A 437 -24.58 -7.82 7.79
N SER A 438 -23.27 -7.64 7.63
CA SER A 438 -22.57 -6.43 8.11
C SER A 438 -23.11 -5.15 7.46
N LEU A 439 -23.35 -5.14 6.15
CA LEU A 439 -23.93 -4.01 5.43
C LEU A 439 -25.34 -3.69 5.92
N MET A 440 -26.15 -4.73 6.15
CA MET A 440 -27.49 -4.54 6.69
C MET A 440 -27.45 -3.95 8.10
N LEU A 441 -26.55 -4.43 8.97
CA LEU A 441 -26.34 -3.86 10.29
C LEU A 441 -25.89 -2.40 10.24
N ILE A 442 -24.91 -2.07 9.40
CA ILE A 442 -24.44 -0.70 9.22
C ILE A 442 -25.62 0.21 8.83
N ARG A 443 -26.42 -0.18 7.84
CA ARG A 443 -27.58 0.62 7.41
C ARG A 443 -28.64 0.76 8.50
N MET A 444 -28.97 -0.34 9.17
CA MET A 444 -30.00 -0.33 10.21
C MET A 444 -29.58 0.52 11.40
N PHE A 445 -28.31 0.44 11.85
CA PHE A 445 -27.80 1.31 12.91
C PHE A 445 -27.85 2.78 12.54
N GLU A 446 -27.48 3.16 11.32
CA GLU A 446 -27.61 4.55 10.85
C GLU A 446 -29.04 5.07 10.97
N ARG A 447 -30.03 4.27 10.58
CA ARG A 447 -31.45 4.65 10.64
C ARG A 447 -31.93 4.80 12.09
N VAL A 448 -31.52 3.90 12.99
CA VAL A 448 -31.85 4.02 14.42
C VAL A 448 -31.20 5.26 15.04
N VAL A 449 -29.91 5.51 14.79
CA VAL A 449 -29.22 6.72 15.27
C VAL A 449 -29.93 7.99 14.79
N LYS A 450 -30.37 8.00 13.52
CA LYS A 450 -31.04 9.16 12.92
C LYS A 450 -32.44 9.42 13.49
N GLU A 451 -33.22 8.37 13.74
CA GLU A 451 -34.65 8.50 14.00
C GLU A 451 -35.04 8.25 15.45
N LYS A 452 -34.31 7.39 16.16
CA LYS A 452 -34.71 6.92 17.48
C LYS A 452 -33.54 6.34 18.30
N GLN A 453 -32.61 7.22 18.70
CA GLN A 453 -31.37 6.84 19.38
C GLN A 453 -31.60 6.10 20.73
N ASP A 454 -32.71 6.38 21.43
CA ASP A 454 -33.12 5.72 22.68
C ASP A 454 -33.32 4.19 22.53
N LEU A 455 -33.54 3.70 21.31
CA LEU A 455 -33.61 2.27 21.05
C LEU A 455 -32.27 1.56 21.18
N LEU A 456 -31.15 2.26 20.99
CA LEU A 456 -29.82 1.66 21.13
C LEU A 456 -29.49 1.40 22.60
N GLU A 457 -29.93 2.28 23.51
CA GLU A 457 -29.74 2.13 24.97
C GLU A 457 -30.40 0.84 25.48
N LYS A 458 -31.57 0.49 24.92
CA LYS A 458 -32.27 -0.78 25.23
C LYS A 458 -31.53 -2.02 24.76
N MET A 459 -30.65 -1.89 23.76
CA MET A 459 -29.79 -2.99 23.32
C MET A 459 -28.64 -3.22 24.30
N SER A 460 -28.01 -2.15 24.80
CA SER A 460 -26.93 -2.26 25.80
C SER A 460 -27.39 -2.85 27.13
N ASP A 461 -28.61 -2.53 27.59
CA ASP A 461 -29.16 -3.08 28.84
C ASP A 461 -29.42 -4.60 28.76
N SER A 462 -29.72 -5.11 27.55
CA SER A 462 -29.90 -6.55 27.32
C SER A 462 -28.61 -7.36 27.34
N GLU A 463 -27.44 -6.71 27.16
CA GLU A 463 -26.12 -7.34 27.33
C GLU A 463 -25.72 -7.50 28.81
N SER A 464 -26.20 -6.62 29.70
CA SER A 464 -25.92 -6.69 31.15
C SER A 464 -26.70 -7.78 31.88
N ASP A 465 -27.90 -8.14 31.40
CA ASP A 465 -28.74 -9.20 32.01
C ASP A 465 -28.36 -10.62 31.51
N GLY A 466 -27.40 -10.73 30.59
CA GLY A 466 -26.98 -11.98 29.96
C GLY A 466 -25.58 -12.50 30.32
N ARG A 467 -24.91 -11.92 31.32
CA ARG A 467 -23.59 -12.39 31.81
C ARG A 467 -23.67 -13.19 33.10
#